data_AF-A0A7C1D7R6-F1
#
_entry.id   AF-A0A7C1D7R6-F1
#
_cell.length_a   1.000
_cell.length_b   1.000
_cell.length_c   1.000
_cell.angle_alpha   90.00
_cell.angle_beta   90.00
_cell.angle_gamma   90.00
#
_symmetry.space_group_name_H-M   'P 1'
#
loop_
_entity.id
_entity.type
_entity.pdbx_description
1 polymer ?
#
loop_
_entity_poly.entity_id
_entity_poly.type
_entity_poly.pdbx_seq_one_letter_code
_entity_poly.pdbx_strand_id
1 'polypeptide(L)'
;MIRGLAAAVLCGFLFFGCSFLFVHDPEEARQAATRFIDTLYIKGDFEALPEMMLKESVEAGGVESVKQAGEMFKRRYKKLDGIKAGFYLIEGRVISVFYMGLSEEDMSYHRVILTRGKDSEYLVKSASFSETPYTGYRTAQYFKN
;
A
#
# COMPACT_ATOMS: atom_id res chain seq x y z
N MET A 1 -43.60 -43.75 -9.89
CA MET A 1 -42.93 -42.81 -10.82
C MET A 1 -42.90 -41.43 -10.20
N ILE A 2 -41.71 -41.09 -9.69
CA ILE A 2 -41.09 -39.77 -9.48
C ILE A 2 -42.03 -38.60 -9.16
N ARG A 3 -42.39 -38.45 -7.88
CA ARG A 3 -42.77 -37.17 -7.27
C ARG A 3 -41.67 -36.77 -6.29
N GLY A 4 -40.78 -35.89 -6.72
CA GLY A 4 -39.71 -35.42 -5.84
C GLY A 4 -38.50 -34.99 -6.66
N LEU A 5 -38.58 -33.86 -7.34
CA LEU A 5 -37.36 -33.19 -7.84
C LEU A 5 -37.57 -31.72 -8.23
N ALA A 6 -38.57 -31.02 -7.67
CA ALA A 6 -38.86 -29.64 -8.06
C ALA A 6 -38.56 -28.59 -6.98
N ALA A 7 -38.12 -28.99 -5.78
CA ALA A 7 -37.85 -28.06 -4.69
C ALA A 7 -36.35 -27.80 -4.43
N ALA A 8 -35.45 -28.61 -5.00
CA ALA A 8 -34.01 -28.54 -4.69
C ALA A 8 -33.20 -27.61 -5.63
N VAL A 9 -33.77 -27.21 -6.78
CA VAL A 9 -33.01 -26.46 -7.79
C VAL A 9 -33.08 -24.94 -7.57
N LEU A 10 -34.04 -24.43 -6.78
CA LEU A 10 -34.24 -22.99 -6.62
C LEU A 10 -33.40 -22.33 -5.50
N CYS A 11 -32.75 -23.09 -4.62
CA CYS A 11 -31.89 -22.54 -3.56
C CYS A 11 -30.41 -22.37 -3.96
N GLY A 12 -30.00 -22.88 -5.12
CA GLY A 12 -28.59 -22.85 -5.56
C GLY A 12 -28.11 -21.53 -6.18
N PHE A 13 -29.02 -20.58 -6.45
CA PHE A 13 -28.72 -19.37 -7.22
C PHE A 13 -28.60 -18.07 -6.40
N LEU A 14 -28.76 -18.12 -5.07
CA LEU A 14 -28.78 -16.91 -4.23
C LEU A 14 -27.50 -16.65 -3.42
N PHE A 15 -26.44 -17.45 -3.57
CA PHE A 15 -25.19 -17.29 -2.80
C PHE A 15 -23.94 -16.86 -3.59
N PHE A 16 -24.04 -16.66 -4.91
CA PHE A 16 -22.93 -16.09 -5.71
C PHE A 16 -22.94 -14.55 -5.77
N GLY A 17 -23.71 -13.92 -4.89
CA GLY A 17 -23.65 -12.49 -4.61
C GLY A 17 -22.85 -12.16 -3.36
N CYS A 18 -21.89 -13.02 -2.95
CA CYS A 18 -20.86 -12.55 -2.02
C CYS A 18 -20.06 -11.49 -2.77
N SER A 19 -20.36 -10.23 -2.44
CA SER A 19 -19.51 -9.08 -2.74
C SER A 19 -18.07 -9.55 -2.65
N PHE A 20 -17.30 -9.48 -3.74
CA PHE A 20 -15.84 -9.49 -3.66
C PHE A 20 -15.50 -8.32 -2.73
N LEU A 21 -15.50 -8.60 -1.43
CA LEU A 21 -14.97 -7.72 -0.42
C LEU A 21 -13.58 -7.42 -0.95
N PHE A 22 -13.26 -6.14 -1.08
CA PHE A 22 -11.93 -5.67 -1.43
C PHE A 22 -11.01 -6.04 -0.26
N VAL A 23 -10.76 -7.34 -0.09
CA VAL A 23 -9.90 -7.89 0.92
C VAL A 23 -8.51 -7.55 0.42
N HIS A 24 -7.90 -6.61 1.12
CA HIS A 24 -6.50 -6.31 0.94
C HIS A 24 -5.69 -7.54 1.31
N ASP A 25 -4.83 -7.99 0.42
CA ASP A 25 -3.65 -8.79 0.78
C ASP A 25 -2.57 -7.82 1.31
N PRO A 26 -2.26 -7.84 2.62
CA PRO A 26 -1.26 -6.95 3.20
C PRO A 26 0.15 -7.24 2.73
N GLU A 27 0.45 -8.48 2.38
CA GLU A 27 1.78 -8.92 1.99
C GLU A 27 2.11 -8.46 0.57
N GLU A 28 1.16 -8.59 -0.37
CA GLU A 28 1.28 -8.00 -1.70
C GLU A 28 1.39 -6.47 -1.63
N ALA A 29 0.60 -5.82 -0.77
CA ALA A 29 0.68 -4.36 -0.56
C ALA A 29 2.04 -3.93 0.01
N ARG A 30 2.59 -4.71 0.95
CA ARG A 30 3.93 -4.50 1.50
C ARG A 30 4.99 -4.61 0.42
N GLN A 31 4.91 -5.60 -0.45
CA GLN A 31 5.87 -5.76 -1.55
C GLN A 31 5.81 -4.59 -2.54
N ALA A 32 4.61 -4.14 -2.92
CA ALA A 32 4.44 -2.97 -3.78
C ALA A 32 4.99 -1.69 -3.12
N ALA A 33 4.68 -1.46 -1.85
CA ALA A 33 5.20 -0.32 -1.09
C ALA A 33 6.73 -0.37 -0.92
N THR A 34 7.30 -1.55 -0.69
CA THR A 34 8.75 -1.75 -0.58
C THR A 34 9.45 -1.40 -1.89
N ARG A 35 8.93 -1.89 -3.03
CA ARG A 35 9.45 -1.52 -4.35
C ARG A 35 9.39 -0.01 -4.57
N PHE A 36 8.28 0.62 -4.19
CA PHE A 36 8.12 2.07 -4.34
C PHE A 36 9.14 2.87 -3.52
N ILE A 37 9.35 2.51 -2.25
CA ILE A 37 10.35 3.14 -1.37
C ILE A 37 11.76 2.96 -1.94
N ASP A 38 12.10 1.77 -2.43
CA ASP A 38 13.39 1.47 -3.06
C ASP A 38 13.61 2.33 -4.32
N THR A 39 12.62 2.39 -5.21
CA THR A 39 12.64 3.26 -6.39
C THR A 39 12.84 4.74 -6.01
N LEU A 40 12.09 5.24 -5.02
CA LEU A 40 12.09 6.64 -4.63
C LEU A 40 13.38 7.08 -3.90
N TYR A 41 13.79 6.33 -2.88
CA TYR A 41 14.84 6.78 -1.95
C TYR A 41 16.21 6.14 -2.19
N ILE A 42 16.26 4.91 -2.69
CA ILE A 42 17.53 4.17 -2.87
C ILE A 42 18.04 4.34 -4.29
N LYS A 43 17.20 4.02 -5.28
CA LYS A 43 17.55 4.12 -6.70
C LYS A 43 17.46 5.54 -7.24
N GLY A 44 16.51 6.34 -6.74
CA GLY A 44 16.22 7.67 -7.26
C GLY A 44 15.70 7.63 -8.71
N ASP A 45 15.03 6.54 -9.10
CA ASP A 45 14.49 6.35 -10.44
C ASP A 45 13.09 6.98 -10.53
N PHE A 46 13.05 8.29 -10.74
CA PHE A 46 11.80 9.05 -10.76
C PHE A 46 10.95 8.79 -12.00
N GLU A 47 11.55 8.30 -13.09
CA GLU A 47 10.85 7.97 -14.33
C GLU A 47 9.96 6.73 -14.17
N ALA A 48 10.31 5.82 -13.25
CA ALA A 48 9.50 4.63 -12.94
C ALA A 48 8.31 4.93 -12.01
N LEU A 49 8.32 6.05 -11.27
CA LEU A 49 7.28 6.36 -10.28
C LEU A 49 5.85 6.46 -10.84
N PRO A 50 5.60 7.07 -12.02
CA PRO A 50 4.24 7.17 -12.57
C PRO A 50 3.56 5.81 -12.77
N GLU A 51 4.31 4.79 -13.17
CA GLU A 51 3.78 3.43 -13.41
C GLU A 51 3.42 2.70 -12.10
N MET A 52 4.02 3.10 -10.99
CA MET A 52 3.77 2.51 -9.67
C MET A 52 2.65 3.23 -8.91
N MET A 53 2.20 4.38 -9.42
CA MET A 53 1.24 5.25 -8.77
C MET A 53 -0.15 5.12 -9.39
N LEU A 54 -1.16 5.41 -8.57
CA LEU A 54 -2.53 5.48 -9.04
C LEU A 54 -2.66 6.61 -10.07
N LYS A 55 -3.29 6.35 -11.22
CA LYS A 55 -3.44 7.30 -12.32
C LYS A 55 -3.99 8.66 -11.86
N GLU A 56 -5.05 8.65 -11.05
CA GLU A 56 -5.66 9.86 -10.51
C GLU A 56 -4.70 10.64 -9.61
N SER A 57 -3.81 9.96 -8.89
CA SER A 57 -2.74 10.62 -8.12
C SER A 57 -1.69 11.23 -9.04
N VAL A 58 -1.30 10.56 -10.12
CA VAL A 58 -0.34 11.08 -11.10
C VAL A 58 -0.88 12.36 -11.75
N GLU A 59 -2.14 12.32 -12.23
CA GLU A 59 -2.83 13.45 -12.85
C GLU A 59 -2.97 14.64 -11.89
N ALA A 60 -3.07 14.38 -10.58
CA ALA A 60 -3.13 15.40 -9.53
C ALA A 60 -1.76 15.92 -9.07
N GLY A 61 -0.66 15.58 -9.75
CA GLY A 61 0.70 16.03 -9.38
C GLY A 61 1.36 15.20 -8.26
N GLY A 62 0.87 13.99 -8.03
CA GLY A 62 1.39 13.08 -7.00
C GLY A 62 2.87 12.71 -7.21
N VAL A 63 3.31 12.55 -8.46
CA VAL A 63 4.71 12.24 -8.80
C VAL A 63 5.65 13.35 -8.34
N GLU A 64 5.32 14.61 -8.64
CA GLU A 64 6.11 15.75 -8.21
C GLU A 64 6.11 15.88 -6.68
N SER A 65 4.97 15.61 -6.03
CA SER A 65 4.86 15.64 -4.57
C SER A 65 5.77 14.59 -3.90
N VAL A 66 5.80 13.35 -4.39
CA VAL A 66 6.68 12.31 -3.83
C VAL A 66 8.14 12.56 -4.17
N LYS A 67 8.45 13.14 -5.33
CA LYS A 67 9.81 13.56 -5.69
C LYS A 67 10.33 14.63 -4.74
N GLN A 68 9.53 15.65 -4.44
CA GLN A 68 9.86 16.69 -3.46
C GLN A 68 10.09 16.10 -2.07
N ALA A 69 9.26 15.14 -1.66
CA ALA A 69 9.48 14.38 -0.42
C ALA A 69 10.79 13.57 -0.47
N GLY A 70 11.11 12.93 -1.59
CA GLY A 70 12.38 12.25 -1.84
C GLY A 70 13.59 13.16 -1.65
N GLU A 71 13.54 14.35 -2.23
CA GLU A 71 14.60 15.35 -2.11
C GLU A 71 14.71 15.93 -0.69
N MET A 72 13.58 16.18 -0.02
CA MET A 72 13.56 16.57 1.39
C MET A 72 14.20 15.49 2.28
N PHE A 73 13.84 14.22 2.04
CA PHE A 73 14.40 13.09 2.74
C PHE A 73 15.93 13.03 2.57
N LYS A 74 16.44 13.11 1.34
CA LYS A 74 17.89 13.09 1.07
C LYS A 74 18.62 14.24 1.76
N ARG A 75 18.04 15.43 1.81
CA ARG A 75 18.65 16.56 2.54
C ARG A 75 18.82 16.28 4.03
N ARG A 76 17.79 15.67 4.66
CA ARG A 76 17.72 15.42 6.10
C ARG A 76 18.43 14.15 6.58
N TYR A 77 18.33 13.07 5.80
CA TYR A 77 18.74 11.72 6.18
C TYR A 77 19.88 11.15 5.33
N LYS A 78 20.29 11.88 4.27
CA LYS A 78 21.30 11.51 3.26
C LYS A 78 20.92 10.29 2.44
N LYS A 79 21.00 9.11 3.05
CA LYS A 79 20.86 7.82 2.39
C LYS A 79 20.06 6.87 3.26
N LEU A 80 19.19 6.08 2.64
CA LEU A 80 18.46 5.00 3.26
C LEU A 80 19.23 3.69 3.08
N ASP A 81 19.67 3.08 4.18
CA ASP A 81 20.48 1.85 4.16
C ASP A 81 19.64 0.58 4.33
N GLY A 82 18.45 0.71 4.90
CA GLY A 82 17.51 -0.41 5.01
C GLY A 82 16.14 0.04 5.50
N ILE A 83 15.13 -0.79 5.23
CA ILE A 83 13.76 -0.57 5.71
C ILE A 83 13.18 -1.84 6.31
N LYS A 84 12.30 -1.66 7.29
CA LYS A 84 11.50 -2.71 7.89
C LYS A 84 10.05 -2.28 7.97
N ALA A 85 9.16 -3.07 7.37
CA ALA A 85 7.72 -2.87 7.55
C ALA A 85 7.35 -3.21 9.00
N GLY A 86 6.67 -2.29 9.69
CA GLY A 86 6.22 -2.48 11.06
C GLY A 86 4.78 -2.96 11.12
N PHE A 87 3.87 -2.11 10.63
CA PHE A 87 2.44 -2.35 10.72
C PHE A 87 1.71 -1.79 9.49
N TYR A 88 0.43 -2.14 9.37
CA TYR A 88 -0.46 -1.67 8.34
C TYR A 88 -1.84 -1.32 8.90
N LEU A 89 -2.57 -0.52 8.14
CA LEU A 89 -3.96 -0.14 8.40
C LEU A 89 -4.77 -0.37 7.13
N ILE A 90 -5.96 -0.95 7.29
CA ILE A 90 -6.95 -1.06 6.21
C ILE A 90 -8.08 -0.10 6.53
N GLU A 91 -8.32 0.85 5.63
CA GLU A 91 -9.33 1.90 5.75
C GLU A 91 -10.18 1.92 4.47
N GLY A 92 -11.23 1.09 4.44
CA GLY A 92 -12.07 0.93 3.27
C GLY A 92 -11.33 0.24 2.12
N ARG A 93 -11.06 0.99 1.03
CA ARG A 93 -10.38 0.48 -0.18
C ARG A 93 -8.87 0.74 -0.18
N VAL A 94 -8.35 1.28 0.91
CA VAL A 94 -6.97 1.71 1.02
C VAL A 94 -6.28 0.89 2.10
N ILE A 95 -5.04 0.52 1.82
CA ILE A 95 -4.11 -0.02 2.80
C ILE A 95 -2.95 0.97 2.97
N SER A 96 -2.68 1.36 4.21
CA SER A 96 -1.48 2.12 4.57
C SER A 96 -0.45 1.15 5.14
N VAL A 97 0.76 1.16 4.60
CA VAL A 97 1.89 0.35 5.09
C VAL A 97 2.91 1.29 5.72
N PHE A 98 3.33 0.99 6.94
CA PHE A 98 4.22 1.82 7.74
C PHE A 98 5.57 1.13 7.91
N TYR A 99 6.63 1.89 7.69
CA TYR A 99 8.01 1.41 7.77
C TYR A 99 8.83 2.23 8.74
N MET A 100 9.85 1.57 9.29
CA MET A 100 11.00 2.20 9.90
C MET A 100 12.19 2.01 8.95
N GLY A 101 12.92 3.07 8.68
CA GLY A 101 14.11 3.09 7.84
C GLY A 101 15.34 3.42 8.67
N LEU A 102 16.41 2.65 8.49
CA LEU A 102 17.74 3.02 8.96
C LEU A 102 18.38 3.88 7.88
N SER A 103 18.72 5.11 8.24
CA SER A 103 19.42 6.05 7.36
C SER A 103 20.76 6.45 7.98
N GLU A 104 21.62 7.07 7.18
CA GLU A 104 22.97 7.49 7.60
C GLU A 104 22.98 8.39 8.85
N GLU A 105 22.04 9.33 8.93
CA GLU A 105 21.99 10.32 10.02
C GLU A 105 21.16 9.87 11.23
N ASP A 106 20.00 9.24 10.98
CA ASP A 106 19.03 8.88 12.01
C ASP A 106 17.97 7.90 11.45
N MET A 107 17.10 7.38 12.31
CA MET A 107 15.93 6.63 11.88
C MET A 107 14.89 7.54 11.19
N SER A 108 14.28 7.00 10.15
CA SER A 108 13.18 7.63 9.42
C SER A 108 11.94 6.77 9.48
N TYR A 109 10.76 7.38 9.49
CA TYR A 109 9.49 6.64 9.51
C TYR A 109 8.72 6.96 8.25
N HIS A 110 8.28 5.93 7.53
CA HIS A 110 7.64 6.08 6.23
C HIS A 110 6.22 5.55 6.25
N ARG A 111 5.33 6.20 5.51
CA ARG A 111 3.97 5.74 5.25
C ARG A 111 3.75 5.70 3.75
N VAL A 112 3.34 4.54 3.25
CA VAL A 112 2.90 4.38 1.86
C VAL A 112 1.43 3.99 1.86
N ILE A 113 0.63 4.76 1.13
CA ILE A 113 -0.82 4.56 1.01
C ILE A 113 -1.07 3.94 -0.36
N LEU A 114 -1.67 2.75 -0.39
CA LEU A 114 -1.94 1.98 -1.60
C LEU A 114 -3.43 1.69 -1.74
N THR A 115 -3.87 1.57 -2.99
CA THR A 115 -5.17 1.01 -3.34
C THR A 115 -4.96 -0.18 -4.25
N ARG A 116 -5.92 -1.12 -4.24
CA ARG A 116 -5.95 -2.17 -5.25
C ARG A 116 -6.51 -1.59 -6.55
N GLY A 117 -5.73 -1.66 -7.62
CA GLY A 117 -6.08 -1.26 -8.97
C GLY A 117 -7.08 -2.23 -9.62
N LYS A 118 -7.43 -1.98 -10.89
CA LYS A 118 -8.41 -2.79 -11.63
C LYS A 118 -7.92 -4.22 -11.89
N ASP A 119 -6.62 -4.40 -12.11
CA ASP A 119 -6.00 -5.70 -12.42
C ASP A 119 -5.48 -6.41 -11.17
N SER A 120 -6.07 -6.12 -10.01
CA SER A 120 -5.67 -6.66 -8.69
C SER A 120 -4.27 -6.25 -8.21
N GLU A 121 -3.52 -5.45 -8.97
CA GLU A 121 -2.24 -4.88 -8.56
C GLU A 121 -2.41 -3.79 -7.49
N TYR A 122 -1.35 -3.51 -6.74
CA TYR A 122 -1.32 -2.42 -5.77
C TYR A 122 -0.63 -1.19 -6.34
N LEU A 123 -1.39 -0.09 -6.41
CA LEU A 123 -0.90 1.20 -6.89
C LEU A 123 -0.79 2.20 -5.74
N VAL A 124 0.29 2.97 -5.73
CA VAL A 124 0.57 3.97 -4.68
C VAL A 124 -0.28 5.21 -4.92
N LYS A 125 -1.12 5.55 -3.94
CA LYS A 125 -1.89 6.79 -3.93
C LYS A 125 -1.03 7.97 -3.45
N SER A 126 -0.20 7.74 -2.42
CA SER A 126 0.70 8.74 -1.86
C SER A 126 1.75 8.09 -0.96
N ALA A 127 2.88 8.75 -0.76
CA ALA A 127 3.88 8.37 0.23
C ALA A 127 4.36 9.61 1.01
N SER A 128 4.75 9.40 2.26
CA SER A 128 5.34 10.44 3.10
C SER A 128 6.30 9.84 4.13
N PHE A 129 7.13 10.70 4.72
CA PHE A 129 8.01 10.33 5.82
C PHE A 129 7.87 11.32 6.99
N SER A 130 8.35 10.91 8.16
CA SER A 130 8.32 11.66 9.41
C SER A 130 9.60 11.41 10.20
N GLU A 131 9.99 12.40 11.01
CA GLU A 131 11.06 12.27 12.01
C GLU A 131 10.61 11.52 13.25
N THR A 132 9.29 11.44 13.48
CA THR A 132 8.71 10.73 14.61
C THR A 132 7.90 9.52 14.16
N PRO A 133 7.86 8.44 14.96
CA PRO A 133 7.10 7.24 14.61
C PRO A 133 5.61 7.53 14.45
N TYR A 134 5.02 6.91 13.43
CA TYR A 134 3.57 6.85 13.28
C TYR A 134 2.98 5.98 14.40
N THR A 135 2.13 6.58 15.26
CA THR A 135 1.54 5.93 16.43
C THR A 135 0.07 6.29 16.61
N GLY A 136 -0.61 5.67 17.59
CA GLY A 136 -1.99 6.03 17.97
C GLY A 136 -3.10 5.31 17.19
N TYR A 137 -2.76 4.39 16.31
CA TYR A 137 -3.74 3.67 15.50
C TYR A 137 -4.29 2.44 16.23
N ARG A 138 -5.54 2.53 16.68
CA ARG A 138 -6.25 1.44 17.38
C ARG A 138 -6.46 0.19 16.52
N THR A 139 -6.57 0.35 15.21
CA THR A 139 -6.84 -0.72 14.24
C THR A 139 -5.58 -1.21 13.53
N ALA A 140 -4.39 -0.83 14.02
CA ALA A 140 -3.12 -1.29 13.46
C ALA A 140 -3.00 -2.80 13.55
N GLN A 141 -2.59 -3.39 12.44
CA GLN A 141 -2.21 -4.80 12.36
C GLN A 141 -0.73 -4.88 12.02
N TYR A 142 -0.03 -5.84 12.62
CA TYR A 142 1.42 -5.97 12.46
C TYR A 142 1.75 -7.04 11.43
N PHE A 143 2.81 -6.81 10.66
CA PHE A 143 3.36 -7.88 9.81
C PHE A 143 3.99 -8.95 10.69
N LYS A 144 3.86 -10.22 10.28
CA LYS A 144 4.62 -11.30 10.89
C LYS A 144 6.08 -11.11 10.46
N ASN A 145 6.99 -11.08 11.44
CA ASN A 145 8.42 -11.05 11.19
C ASN A 145 8.92 -12.40 10.66
#